data_AF-A0A7J4M9Y9-F1
#
_entry.id   AF-A0A7J4M9Y9-F1
#
_cell.length_a   1.000
_cell.length_b   1.000
_cell.length_c   1.000
_cell.angle_alpha   90.00
_cell.angle_beta   90.00
_cell.angle_gamma   90.00
#
_symmetry.space_group_name_H-M   'P 1'
#
loop_
_entity.id
_entity.type
_entity.pdbx_description
1 polymer ?
#
loop_
_entity_poly.entity_id
_entity_poly.type
_entity_poly.pdbx_seq_one_letter_code
_entity_poly.pdbx_strand_id
1 'polypeptide(L)'
;MRTAGRRILVPLLGIAMVAVPAQALLAEGNDEGAALLAAMFFSFVTVPISFLLFLFAISATTRPVLRIFAGLPGLMTVLTAYWVLIAGGRPDMIWLPMFHAALAAIMFWVGGLGRTPPAPMMMVQSGTDFPPQGGV
;
A
#
# COMPACT_ATOMS: atom_id res chain seq x y z
N MET A 1 -15.77 -14.55 -29.36
CA MET A 1 -14.52 -13.84 -29.74
C MET A 1 -14.30 -12.48 -29.05
N ARG A 2 -15.29 -11.81 -28.44
CA ARG A 2 -15.12 -10.48 -27.80
C ARG A 2 -14.28 -10.44 -26.51
N THR A 3 -14.10 -11.58 -25.84
CA THR A 3 -13.42 -11.64 -24.52
C THR A 3 -11.89 -11.69 -24.62
N ALA A 4 -11.33 -12.21 -25.72
CA ALA A 4 -9.89 -12.36 -25.90
C ALA A 4 -9.21 -11.01 -26.20
N GLY A 5 -9.83 -10.18 -27.05
CA GLY A 5 -9.31 -8.84 -27.38
C GLY A 5 -9.19 -7.94 -26.15
N ARG A 6 -10.21 -7.94 -25.27
CA ARG A 6 -10.20 -7.13 -24.03
C ARG A 6 -9.12 -7.57 -23.03
N ARG A 7 -8.73 -8.86 -23.02
CA ARG A 7 -7.66 -9.38 -22.15
C ARG A 7 -6.25 -9.00 -22.60
N ILE A 8 -6.07 -8.67 -23.88
CA ILE A 8 -4.79 -8.23 -24.47
C ILE A 8 -4.72 -6.71 -24.56
N LEU A 9 -5.87 -6.06 -24.77
CA LEU A 9 -5.96 -4.60 -24.88
C LEU A 9 -5.71 -3.90 -23.54
N VAL A 10 -6.15 -4.47 -22.41
CA VAL A 10 -5.89 -3.92 -21.07
C VAL A 10 -4.39 -3.90 -20.72
N PRO A 11 -3.61 -4.99 -20.86
CA PRO A 11 -2.17 -4.94 -20.61
C PRO A 11 -1.44 -4.08 -21.64
N LEU A 12 -1.84 -4.07 -22.92
CA LEU A 12 -1.25 -3.16 -23.92
C LEU A 12 -1.54 -1.70 -23.63
N LEU A 13 -2.74 -1.36 -23.16
CA LEU A 13 -3.08 -0.01 -22.73
C LEU A 13 -2.29 0.38 -21.47
N GLY A 14 -2.09 -0.55 -20.54
CA GLY A 14 -1.20 -0.36 -19.38
C GLY A 14 0.26 -0.15 -19.79
N ILE A 15 0.76 -0.88 -20.79
CA ILE A 15 2.11 -0.68 -21.33
C ILE A 15 2.20 0.66 -22.06
N ALA A 16 1.23 1.01 -22.90
CA ALA A 16 1.21 2.26 -23.67
C ALA A 16 1.09 3.50 -22.79
N MET A 17 0.25 3.46 -21.75
CA MET A 17 0.10 4.55 -20.78
C MET A 17 1.37 4.84 -19.98
N VAL A 18 2.33 3.91 -19.97
CA VAL A 18 3.54 4.04 -19.15
C VAL A 18 4.82 4.12 -20.01
N ALA A 19 4.84 3.51 -21.20
CA ALA A 19 5.91 3.68 -22.16
C ALA A 19 5.99 5.13 -22.68
N VAL A 20 4.85 5.78 -22.93
CA VAL A 20 4.82 7.15 -23.48
C VAL A 20 5.39 8.18 -22.49
N PRO A 21 5.03 8.19 -21.19
CA PRO A 21 5.67 9.10 -20.24
C PRO A 21 7.14 8.72 -19.97
N ALA A 22 7.50 7.43 -19.87
CA ALA A 22 8.89 7.02 -19.66
C ALA A 22 9.82 7.46 -20.81
N GLN A 23 9.31 7.45 -22.05
CA GLN A 23 10.04 7.93 -23.24
C GLN A 23 10.22 9.46 -23.23
N ALA A 24 9.21 10.21 -22.79
CA ALA A 24 9.30 11.67 -22.66
C ALA A 24 10.34 12.08 -21.60
N LEU A 25 10.44 11.33 -20.51
CA LEU A 25 11.36 11.62 -19.39
C LEU A 25 12.83 11.27 -19.69
N LEU A 26 13.06 10.24 -20.52
CA LEU A 26 14.41 9.90 -21.00
C LEU A 26 14.94 10.89 -22.05
N ALA A 27 14.07 11.57 -22.78
CA ALA A 27 14.46 12.54 -23.81
C ALA A 27 14.93 13.88 -23.22
N GLU A 28 14.54 14.22 -21.99
CA GLU A 28 14.83 15.53 -21.39
C GLU A 28 16.22 15.63 -20.73
N GLY A 29 16.89 14.52 -20.41
CA GLY A 29 18.29 14.51 -19.92
C GLY A 29 18.57 15.35 -18.65
N ASN A 30 17.52 15.85 -17.99
CA ASN A 30 17.55 16.73 -16.82
C ASN A 30 17.26 15.94 -15.54
N ASP A 31 17.68 16.46 -14.39
CA ASP A 31 17.50 15.84 -13.06
C ASP A 31 16.01 15.53 -12.76
N GLU A 32 15.10 16.36 -13.29
CA GLU A 32 13.65 16.16 -13.26
C GLU A 32 13.21 14.87 -13.97
N GLY A 33 13.75 14.61 -15.17
CA GLY A 33 13.44 13.41 -15.95
C GLY A 33 13.92 12.14 -15.26
N ALA A 34 15.12 12.17 -14.66
CA ALA A 34 15.66 11.07 -13.88
C ALA A 34 14.80 10.77 -12.63
N ALA A 35 14.32 11.82 -11.96
CA ALA A 35 13.46 11.69 -10.80
C ALA A 35 12.11 11.03 -11.17
N LEU A 36 11.49 11.46 -12.25
CA LEU A 36 10.22 10.90 -12.70
C LEU A 36 10.37 9.47 -13.24
N LEU A 37 11.50 9.17 -13.89
CA LEU A 37 11.80 7.83 -14.39
C LEU A 37 11.91 6.81 -13.26
N ALA A 38 12.61 7.14 -12.17
CA ALA A 38 12.70 6.20 -11.06
C ALA A 38 11.39 6.09 -10.29
N ALA A 39 10.61 7.17 -10.14
CA ALA A 39 9.25 7.10 -9.60
C ALA A 39 8.38 6.14 -10.41
N MET A 40 8.47 6.17 -11.75
CA MET A 40 7.81 5.22 -12.63
C MET A 40 8.31 3.78 -12.45
N PHE A 41 9.62 3.57 -12.41
CA PHE A 41 10.21 2.24 -12.24
C PHE A 41 9.77 1.58 -10.94
N PHE A 42 9.80 2.32 -9.83
CA PHE A 42 9.31 1.82 -8.55
C PHE A 42 7.81 1.49 -8.60
N SER A 43 7.01 2.34 -9.23
CA SER A 43 5.57 2.11 -9.37
C SER A 43 5.27 0.86 -10.20
N PHE A 44 6.01 0.64 -11.30
CA PHE A 44 5.88 -0.52 -12.17
C PHE A 44 6.09 -1.85 -11.45
N VAL A 45 6.93 -1.88 -10.42
CA VAL A 45 7.20 -3.08 -9.63
C VAL A 45 6.19 -3.20 -8.49
N THR A 46 5.97 -2.11 -7.77
CA THR A 46 5.20 -2.12 -6.51
C THR A 46 3.71 -2.35 -6.77
N VAL A 47 3.16 -1.77 -7.83
CA VAL A 47 1.72 -1.85 -8.12
C VAL A 47 1.31 -3.29 -8.49
N PRO A 48 1.97 -4.00 -9.44
CA PRO A 48 1.67 -5.41 -9.70
C PRO A 48 1.85 -6.30 -8.48
N ILE A 49 2.90 -6.10 -7.69
CA ILE A 49 3.11 -6.86 -6.44
C ILE A 49 1.94 -6.64 -5.48
N SER A 50 1.48 -5.40 -5.31
CA SER A 50 0.33 -5.08 -4.45
C SER A 50 -0.94 -5.78 -4.93
N PHE A 51 -1.19 -5.83 -6.25
CA PHE A 51 -2.30 -6.57 -6.83
C PHE A 51 -2.21 -8.09 -6.61
N LEU A 52 -1.02 -8.68 -6.72
CA LEU A 52 -0.83 -10.11 -6.40
C LEU A 52 -1.07 -10.38 -4.91
N LEU A 53 -0.61 -9.50 -4.03
CA LEU A 53 -0.81 -9.64 -2.59
C LEU A 53 -2.28 -9.57 -2.19
N PHE A 54 -3.14 -8.85 -2.94
CA PHE A 54 -4.58 -8.88 -2.71
C PHE A 54 -5.20 -10.28 -2.80
N LEU A 55 -4.52 -11.27 -3.40
CA LEU A 55 -4.98 -12.66 -3.37
C LEU A 55 -5.08 -13.20 -1.93
N PHE A 56 -4.26 -12.70 -1.00
CA PHE A 56 -4.37 -13.05 0.42
C PHE A 56 -5.63 -12.48 1.09
N ALA A 57 -6.36 -11.55 0.46
CA ALA A 57 -7.64 -11.08 0.99
C ALA A 57 -8.71 -12.19 1.03
N ILE A 58 -8.56 -13.23 0.20
CA ILE A 58 -9.53 -14.32 0.05
C ILE A 58 -9.71 -15.11 1.35
N SER A 59 -8.62 -15.36 2.09
CA SER A 59 -8.67 -16.16 3.33
C SER A 59 -8.52 -15.28 4.57
N ALA A 60 -9.33 -15.54 5.60
CA ALA A 60 -9.21 -14.89 6.90
C ALA A 60 -7.83 -15.13 7.56
N THR A 61 -7.20 -16.28 7.29
CA THR A 61 -5.89 -16.62 7.83
C THR A 61 -4.76 -15.79 7.21
N THR A 62 -4.85 -15.46 5.92
CA THR A 62 -3.80 -14.72 5.20
C THR A 62 -4.07 -13.22 5.12
N ARG A 63 -5.29 -12.75 5.41
CA ARG A 63 -5.62 -11.31 5.50
C ARG A 63 -4.66 -10.49 6.37
N PRO A 64 -4.23 -10.91 7.58
CA PRO A 64 -3.30 -10.13 8.38
C PRO A 64 -1.99 -9.82 7.66
N VAL A 65 -1.58 -10.67 6.72
CA VAL A 65 -0.38 -10.50 5.89
C VAL A 65 -0.53 -9.30 4.94
N LEU A 66 -1.74 -9.00 4.43
CA LEU A 66 -2.00 -7.76 3.67
C LEU A 66 -1.62 -6.52 4.47
N ARG A 67 -1.88 -6.51 5.78
CA ARG A 67 -1.63 -5.34 6.62
C ARG A 67 -0.15 -5.12 6.88
N ILE A 68 0.64 -6.19 6.95
CA ILE A 68 2.11 -6.10 6.99
C ILE A 68 2.61 -5.52 5.66
N PHE A 69 2.14 -6.08 4.54
CA PHE A 69 2.56 -5.62 3.23
C PHE A 69 1.96 -4.29 2.79
N ALA A 70 0.94 -3.76 3.47
CA ALA A 70 0.44 -2.41 3.26
C ALA A 70 1.54 -1.35 3.44
N GLY A 71 2.59 -1.67 4.22
CA GLY A 71 3.78 -0.85 4.35
C GLY A 71 4.54 -0.65 3.03
N LEU A 72 4.44 -1.58 2.07
CA LEU A 72 5.13 -1.50 0.78
C LEU A 72 4.59 -0.36 -0.11
N PRO A 73 3.29 -0.31 -0.48
CA PRO A 73 2.72 0.86 -1.14
C PRO A 73 2.73 2.10 -0.23
N GLY A 74 2.69 1.94 1.10
CA GLY A 74 2.85 3.05 2.04
C GLY A 74 4.22 3.75 1.90
N LEU A 75 5.31 2.98 1.85
CA LEU A 75 6.65 3.49 1.60
C LEU A 75 6.74 4.15 0.21
N MET A 76 6.15 3.52 -0.81
CA MET A 76 6.14 4.07 -2.15
C MET A 76 5.37 5.38 -2.25
N THR A 77 4.39 5.63 -1.38
CA THR A 77 3.74 6.95 -1.30
C THR A 77 4.76 8.04 -0.97
N VAL A 78 5.62 7.81 0.02
CA VAL A 78 6.65 8.76 0.43
C VAL A 78 7.70 8.93 -0.66
N LEU A 79 8.17 7.83 -1.23
CA LEU A 79 9.16 7.86 -2.30
C LEU A 79 8.60 8.57 -3.54
N THR A 80 7.43 8.17 -4.05
CA THR A 80 6.84 8.84 -5.22
C THR A 80 6.48 10.30 -4.92
N ALA A 81 6.07 10.66 -3.70
CA ALA A 81 5.86 12.06 -3.35
C ALA A 81 7.16 12.87 -3.42
N TYR A 82 8.27 12.35 -2.88
CA TYR A 82 9.57 13.01 -3.00
C TYR A 82 10.02 13.13 -4.45
N TRP A 83 10.03 12.02 -5.18
CA TRP A 83 10.58 11.98 -6.54
C TRP A 83 9.73 12.79 -7.54
N VAL A 84 8.42 12.80 -7.39
CA VAL A 84 7.50 13.51 -8.29
C VAL A 84 7.33 14.98 -7.91
N LEU A 85 7.02 15.26 -6.64
CA LEU A 85 6.63 16.61 -6.21
C LEU A 85 7.82 17.48 -5.85
N ILE A 86 8.88 16.88 -5.26
CA ILE A 86 10.03 17.64 -4.75
C ILE A 86 11.17 17.62 -5.77
N ALA A 87 11.66 16.43 -6.15
CA ALA A 87 12.77 16.31 -7.09
C ALA A 87 12.35 16.58 -8.54
N GLY A 88 11.17 16.10 -8.95
CA GLY A 88 10.62 16.32 -10.27
C GLY A 88 9.85 17.63 -10.42
N GLY A 89 9.45 18.30 -9.34
CA GLY A 89 8.69 19.56 -9.44
C GLY A 89 7.38 19.47 -10.23
N ARG A 90 6.76 18.27 -10.31
CA ARG A 90 5.53 18.00 -11.09
C ARG A 90 4.30 17.81 -10.19
N PRO A 91 3.68 18.89 -9.68
CA PRO A 91 2.48 18.78 -8.84
C PRO A 91 1.27 18.24 -9.60
N ASP A 92 1.25 18.39 -10.93
CA ASP A 92 0.25 17.79 -11.83
C ASP A 92 0.24 16.25 -11.75
N MET A 93 1.34 15.64 -11.31
CA MET A 93 1.48 14.19 -11.14
C MET A 93 1.22 13.71 -9.69
N ILE A 94 0.60 14.54 -8.84
CA ILE A 94 0.24 14.18 -7.45
C ILE A 94 -0.64 12.92 -7.33
N TRP A 95 -1.34 12.56 -8.39
CA TRP A 95 -2.15 11.35 -8.43
C TRP A 95 -1.33 10.06 -8.20
N LEU A 96 -0.04 10.05 -8.58
CA LEU A 96 0.81 8.87 -8.45
C LEU A 96 1.12 8.49 -6.99
N PRO A 97 1.59 9.40 -6.12
CA PRO A 97 1.70 9.12 -4.68
C PRO A 97 0.35 8.87 -4.03
N MET A 98 -0.71 9.60 -4.41
CA MET A 98 -2.06 9.35 -3.88
C MET A 98 -2.56 7.94 -4.19
N PHE A 99 -2.25 7.41 -5.36
CA PHE A 99 -2.60 6.04 -5.74
C PHE A 99 -1.93 5.00 -4.82
N HIS A 100 -0.65 5.18 -4.51
CA HIS A 100 0.06 4.33 -3.56
C HIS A 100 -0.53 4.43 -2.15
N ALA A 101 -0.91 5.64 -1.73
CA ALA A 101 -1.54 5.87 -0.44
C ALA A 101 -2.89 5.13 -0.34
N ALA A 102 -3.69 5.20 -1.41
CA ALA A 102 -4.97 4.49 -1.50
C ALA A 102 -4.78 2.98 -1.45
N LEU A 103 -3.81 2.43 -2.19
CA LEU A 103 -3.48 1.00 -2.12
C LEU A 103 -3.08 0.57 -0.70
N ALA A 104 -2.21 1.34 -0.05
CA ALA A 104 -1.79 1.08 1.33
C ALA A 104 -3.00 1.07 2.29
N ALA A 105 -3.88 2.07 2.18
CA ALA A 105 -5.08 2.16 3.01
C ALA A 105 -6.01 0.96 2.82
N ILE A 106 -6.27 0.55 1.56
CA ILE A 106 -7.12 -0.60 1.26
C ILE A 106 -6.48 -1.89 1.80
N MET A 107 -5.19 -2.11 1.55
CA MET A 107 -4.49 -3.30 2.08
C MET A 107 -4.53 -3.36 3.60
N PHE A 108 -4.29 -2.24 4.27
CA PHE A 108 -4.33 -2.14 5.73
C PHE A 108 -5.73 -2.44 6.27
N TRP A 109 -6.76 -1.86 5.67
CA TRP A 109 -8.15 -2.04 6.08
C TRP A 109 -8.62 -3.48 5.87
N VAL A 110 -8.41 -4.02 4.67
CA VAL A 110 -8.77 -5.42 4.33
C VAL A 110 -8.05 -6.40 5.25
N GLY A 111 -6.76 -6.17 5.52
CA GLY A 111 -5.99 -7.02 6.44
C GLY A 111 -6.37 -6.90 7.92
N GLY A 112 -7.23 -5.94 8.27
CA GLY A 112 -7.84 -5.81 9.59
C GLY A 112 -9.20 -6.50 9.75
N LEU A 113 -9.83 -6.91 8.65
CA LEU A 113 -11.17 -7.52 8.70
C LEU A 113 -11.15 -8.89 9.39
N GLY A 114 -11.97 -9.04 10.44
CA GLY A 114 -12.13 -10.31 11.15
C GLY A 114 -11.26 -10.49 12.39
N ARG A 115 -10.52 -9.47 12.83
CA ARG A 115 -9.96 -9.48 14.18
C ARG A 115 -11.08 -9.22 15.19
N THR A 116 -11.47 -10.25 15.92
CA THR A 116 -12.07 -10.05 17.23
C THR A 116 -11.01 -9.41 18.13
N PRO A 117 -11.30 -8.28 18.80
CA PRO A 117 -10.47 -7.84 19.92
C PRO A 117 -10.29 -9.04 20.86
N PRO A 118 -9.08 -9.29 21.41
CA PRO A 118 -8.97 -10.28 22.48
C PRO A 118 -10.02 -9.91 23.53
N ALA A 119 -10.86 -10.88 23.92
CA ALA A 119 -11.84 -10.67 24.97
C ALA A 119 -11.14 -9.94 26.12
N PRO A 120 -11.71 -8.85 26.68
CA PRO A 120 -11.06 -8.15 27.77
C PRO A 120 -10.71 -9.21 28.79
N MET A 121 -9.43 -9.33 29.12
CA MET A 121 -8.98 -10.25 30.16
C MET A 121 -9.83 -9.91 31.37
N MET A 122 -10.81 -10.77 31.70
CA MET A 122 -11.50 -10.67 32.96
C MET A 122 -10.39 -10.75 33.98
N MET A 123 -10.07 -9.61 34.61
CA MET A 123 -9.23 -9.60 35.79
C MET A 123 -9.92 -10.56 36.74
N VAL A 124 -9.34 -11.76 36.89
CA VAL A 124 -9.62 -12.60 38.02
C VAL A 124 -9.12 -11.79 39.20
N GLN A 125 -10.04 -11.05 39.81
CA GLN A 125 -9.85 -10.38 41.08
C GLN A 125 -9.61 -11.52 42.08
N SER A 126 -8.36 -11.95 42.23
CA SER A 126 -7.96 -12.89 43.26
C SER A 126 -8.18 -12.18 44.59
N GLY A 127 -9.33 -12.42 45.21
CA GLY A 127 -9.70 -11.86 46.49
C GLY A 127 -8.63 -12.21 47.53
N THR A 128 -7.80 -11.24 47.89
CA THR A 128 -7.05 -11.26 49.14
C THR A 128 -7.88 -10.49 50.16
N ASP A 129 -8.94 -11.14 50.66
CA ASP A 129 -9.58 -10.70 51.90
C ASP A 129 -8.65 -11.07 53.06
N PHE A 130 -7.84 -10.10 53.48
CA PHE A 130 -7.08 -10.15 54.74
C PHE A 130 -7.75 -9.17 55.71
N PRO A 131 -8.32 -9.61 56.84
CA PRO A 131 -8.85 -8.68 57.83
C PRO A 131 -7.70 -8.01 58.61
N PRO A 132 -7.83 -6.73 58.97
CA PRO A 132 -6.82 -6.04 59.76
C PRO A 132 -6.78 -6.59 61.20
N GLN A 133 -5.56 -6.90 61.65
CA GLN A 133 -5.26 -7.14 63.05
C GLN A 133 -5.38 -5.84 63.85
N GLY A 134 -6.11 -5.90 64.98
CA GLY A 134 -5.84 -5.13 66.19
C GLY A 134 -6.56 -3.80 66.38
N GLY A 135 -7.21 -3.64 67.54
CA GLY A 135 -7.60 -2.33 68.07
C GLY A 135 -8.67 -2.37 69.16
N VAL A 136 -8.21 -2.51 70.42
CA VAL A 136 -8.85 -2.30 71.75
C VAL A 136 -10.04 -3.14 72.18
#